data_AF-A0A093BLN7-F1
#
_entry.id   AF-A0A093BLN7-F1
#
_cell.length_a   1.000
_cell.length_b   1.000
_cell.length_c   1.000
_cell.angle_alpha   90.00
_cell.angle_beta   90.00
_cell.angle_gamma   90.00
#
_symmetry.space_group_name_H-M   'P 1'
#
loop_
_entity.id
_entity.type
_entity.pdbx_description
1 polymer ?
#
loop_
_entity_poly.entity_id
_entity_poly.type
_entity_poly.pdbx_seq_one_letter_code
_entity_poly.pdbx_strand_id
1 'polypeptide(L)'
;EEEKHEPPTIQEIKQKIEKYNARVTNCLLMKLNDDGTYTGFIKVHLKLRRPVTVPAGIRPQSIYDALKEVNLASMTDKRTSFYLPLDAIKQLHISSTTTVSEVIQGLLKKFMVVDNPQKFALFKEMRKDGQVLLQKLPLTEYPLFLRLLAGPDTDVLSFVLKENETGEVEWDAFSIPELQNFLMILDKEEKEKIQQVQRKYEKFKQRLQQTL
;
A
#
# COMPACT_ATOMS: atom_id res chain seq x y z
N GLU A 1 3.44 23.67 -10.66
CA GLU A 1 3.49 23.34 -12.10
C GLU A 1 4.06 21.94 -12.22
N GLU A 2 3.26 20.97 -12.65
CA GLU A 2 3.81 19.65 -13.03
C GLU A 2 4.45 19.82 -14.42
N GLU A 3 5.78 19.85 -14.47
CA GLU A 3 6.50 19.76 -15.74
C GLU A 3 6.13 18.43 -16.40
N LYS A 4 5.30 18.51 -17.44
CA LYS A 4 4.91 17.39 -18.28
C LYS A 4 6.10 17.07 -19.19
N HIS A 5 7.13 16.43 -18.64
CA HIS A 5 8.28 15.97 -19.41
C HIS A 5 7.80 15.00 -20.48
N GLU A 6 8.27 15.19 -21.72
CA GLU A 6 8.05 14.24 -22.80
C GLU A 6 8.55 12.85 -22.37
N PRO A 7 7.85 11.78 -22.80
CA PRO A 7 8.29 10.43 -22.50
C PRO A 7 9.71 10.23 -23.04
N PRO A 8 10.66 9.76 -22.20
CA PRO A 8 12.05 9.63 -22.59
C PRO A 8 12.20 8.67 -23.77
N THR A 9 13.09 9.03 -24.69
CA THR A 9 13.43 8.21 -25.85
C THR A 9 14.09 6.90 -25.43
N ILE A 10 14.03 5.89 -26.31
CA ILE A 10 14.68 4.58 -26.06
C ILE A 10 16.19 4.74 -25.83
N GLN A 11 16.84 5.68 -26.52
CA GLN A 11 18.26 5.97 -26.32
C GLN A 11 18.55 6.55 -24.93
N GLU A 12 17.71 7.47 -24.43
CA GLU A 12 17.83 8.00 -23.07
C GLU A 12 17.60 6.93 -22.02
N ILE A 13 16.61 6.05 -22.23
CA ILE A 13 16.37 4.90 -21.34
C ILE A 13 17.59 3.98 -21.31
N LYS A 14 18.18 3.65 -22.47
CA LYS A 14 19.39 2.83 -22.55
C LYS A 14 20.54 3.45 -21.76
N GLN A 15 20.79 4.75 -21.93
CA GLN A 15 21.83 5.46 -21.18
C GLN A 15 21.56 5.48 -19.67
N LYS A 16 20.30 5.66 -19.25
CA LYS A 16 19.91 5.61 -17.83
C LYS A 16 20.14 4.21 -17.26
N ILE A 17 19.82 3.15 -18.00
CA ILE A 17 20.04 1.76 -17.59
C ILE A 17 21.54 1.48 -17.43
N GLU A 18 22.37 1.93 -18.37
CA GLU A 18 23.84 1.78 -18.26
C GLU A 18 24.39 2.48 -17.02
N LYS A 19 23.97 3.73 -16.76
CA LYS A 19 24.35 4.49 -15.56
C LYS A 19 23.84 3.84 -14.27
N TYR A 20 22.63 3.30 -14.29
CA TYR A 20 22.05 2.55 -13.16
C TYR A 20 22.90 1.32 -12.86
N ASN A 21 23.13 0.48 -13.88
CA ASN A 21 23.85 -0.78 -13.77
C ASN A 21 25.32 -0.61 -13.34
N ALA A 22 25.98 0.49 -13.74
CA ALA A 22 27.34 0.81 -13.31
C ALA A 22 27.46 1.05 -11.79
N ARG A 23 26.37 1.43 -11.13
CA ARG A 23 26.30 1.67 -9.67
C ARG A 23 25.77 0.47 -8.87
N VAL A 24 25.27 -0.56 -9.56
CA VAL A 24 24.67 -1.73 -8.93
C VAL A 24 25.77 -2.66 -8.44
N THR A 25 25.74 -3.01 -7.14
CA THR A 25 26.75 -3.88 -6.50
C THR A 25 26.29 -5.32 -6.29
N ASN A 26 24.99 -5.57 -6.34
CA ASN A 26 24.38 -6.90 -6.31
C ASN A 26 23.92 -7.27 -7.72
N CYS A 27 23.75 -8.53 -8.11
CA CYS A 27 23.40 -8.88 -9.51
C CYS A 27 21.98 -8.46 -9.97
N LEU A 28 21.38 -7.41 -9.38
CA LEU A 28 20.03 -6.90 -9.60
C LEU A 28 20.03 -5.79 -10.65
N LEU A 29 20.50 -6.13 -11.84
CA LEU A 29 20.61 -5.22 -12.98
C LEU A 29 19.25 -4.96 -13.63
N MET A 30 19.17 -3.86 -14.37
CA MET A 30 18.08 -3.61 -15.31
C MET A 30 18.49 -4.07 -16.71
N LYS A 31 17.53 -4.62 -17.45
CA LYS A 31 17.74 -5.13 -18.82
C LYS A 31 16.75 -4.46 -19.77
N LEU A 32 17.27 -3.87 -20.84
CA LEU A 32 16.48 -3.38 -21.96
C LEU A 32 16.07 -4.57 -22.85
N ASN A 33 14.80 -4.61 -23.26
CA ASN A 33 14.23 -5.60 -24.15
C ASN A 33 14.15 -5.06 -25.59
N ASP A 34 13.96 -5.97 -26.55
CA ASP A 34 13.92 -5.62 -27.98
C ASP A 34 12.69 -4.78 -28.36
N ASP A 35 11.61 -4.87 -27.58
CA ASP A 35 10.38 -4.09 -27.75
C ASP A 35 10.46 -2.67 -27.15
N GLY A 36 11.62 -2.28 -26.64
CA GLY A 36 11.86 -0.98 -25.99
C GLY A 36 11.41 -0.91 -24.53
N THR A 37 10.77 -1.96 -24.00
CA THR A 37 10.52 -2.08 -22.56
C THR A 37 11.79 -2.47 -21.83
N TYR A 38 11.80 -2.39 -20.51
CA TYR A 38 12.89 -2.88 -19.70
C TYR A 38 12.38 -3.58 -18.45
N THR A 39 13.17 -4.51 -17.93
CA THR A 39 12.87 -5.22 -16.68
C THR A 39 13.94 -4.93 -15.64
N GLY A 40 13.58 -5.13 -14.38
CA GLY A 40 14.50 -4.96 -13.27
C GLY A 40 13.85 -5.27 -11.95
N PHE A 41 14.56 -4.92 -10.87
CA PHE A 41 14.15 -5.26 -9.52
C PHE A 41 13.75 -4.04 -8.71
N ILE A 42 12.69 -4.19 -7.93
CA ILE A 42 12.36 -3.26 -6.85
C ILE A 42 12.26 -4.01 -5.53
N LYS A 43 12.56 -3.34 -4.42
CA LYS A 43 12.29 -3.83 -3.07
C LYS A 43 11.14 -3.02 -2.49
N VAL A 44 10.08 -3.71 -2.07
CA VAL A 44 8.92 -3.13 -1.41
C VAL A 44 8.94 -3.57 0.03
N HIS A 45 8.87 -2.61 0.95
CA HIS A 45 8.75 -2.86 2.37
C HIS A 45 7.27 -2.93 2.74
N LEU A 46 6.81 -4.06 3.27
CA LEU A 46 5.44 -4.24 3.69
C LEU A 46 5.31 -3.87 5.17
N LYS A 47 4.70 -2.72 5.43
CA LYS A 47 4.39 -2.22 6.77
C LYS A 47 2.87 -2.24 6.98
N LEU A 48 2.31 -3.43 7.06
CA LEU A 48 0.87 -3.62 7.32
C LEU A 48 0.63 -3.71 8.83
N ARG A 49 -0.45 -3.09 9.32
CA ARG A 49 -0.76 -3.03 10.76
C ARG A 49 -1.79 -4.06 11.20
N ARG A 50 -2.49 -4.73 10.27
CA ARG A 50 -3.60 -5.62 10.62
C ARG A 50 -3.21 -7.10 10.74
N PRO A 51 -3.82 -7.83 11.69
CA PRO A 51 -4.03 -9.27 11.54
C PRO A 51 -4.96 -9.52 10.35
N VAL A 52 -4.57 -10.42 9.44
CA VAL A 52 -5.33 -10.71 8.21
C VAL A 52 -6.18 -11.96 8.38
N THR A 53 -7.35 -11.97 7.76
CA THR A 53 -8.34 -13.06 7.83
C THR A 53 -8.14 -14.05 6.68
N VAL A 54 -7.91 -15.34 6.94
CA VAL A 54 -7.80 -16.41 5.92
C VAL A 54 -8.88 -17.49 6.08
N PRO A 55 -9.24 -18.26 5.05
CA PRO A 55 -10.15 -19.41 5.19
C PRO A 55 -9.58 -20.47 6.15
N ALA A 56 -10.42 -21.06 7.00
CA ALA A 56 -10.03 -22.05 7.98
C ALA A 56 -9.61 -23.34 7.25
N GLY A 57 -8.45 -23.87 7.63
CA GLY A 57 -7.93 -25.13 7.12
C GLY A 57 -6.64 -25.01 6.31
N ILE A 58 -6.22 -23.80 5.92
CA ILE A 58 -4.92 -23.58 5.26
C ILE A 58 -3.94 -23.02 6.29
N ARG A 59 -3.20 -23.93 6.91
CA ARG A 59 -2.02 -23.59 7.70
C ARG A 59 -0.93 -23.17 6.72
N PRO A 60 -0.14 -22.10 6.99
CA PRO A 60 1.13 -21.93 6.30
C PRO A 60 1.96 -23.17 6.61
N GLN A 61 2.25 -23.94 5.57
CA GLN A 61 3.20 -25.03 5.65
C GLN A 61 4.50 -24.44 6.22
N SER A 62 4.99 -25.03 7.32
CA SER A 62 6.36 -24.74 7.74
C SER A 62 7.29 -25.05 6.56
N ILE A 63 8.49 -24.49 6.58
CA ILE A 63 9.49 -24.52 5.50
C ILE A 63 9.76 -25.93 4.91
N TYR A 64 9.30 -27.00 5.57
CA TYR A 64 9.44 -28.40 5.15
C TYR A 64 8.34 -29.00 4.24
N ASP A 65 7.21 -28.32 4.00
CA ASP A 65 6.03 -28.98 3.38
C ASP A 65 5.68 -28.50 1.96
N ALA A 66 6.60 -27.81 1.27
CA ALA A 66 6.41 -27.12 -0.03
C ALA A 66 6.07 -28.02 -1.26
N LEU A 67 5.59 -29.24 -1.07
CA LEU A 67 5.33 -30.22 -2.14
C LEU A 67 3.86 -30.64 -2.30
N LYS A 68 2.88 -29.95 -1.69
CA LYS A 68 1.46 -30.21 -1.99
C LYS A 68 0.79 -29.00 -2.63
N GLU A 69 0.43 -29.15 -3.91
CA GLU A 69 -0.45 -28.25 -4.62
C GLU A 69 -1.78 -28.10 -3.87
N VAL A 70 -2.14 -26.86 -3.54
CA VAL A 70 -3.39 -26.55 -2.82
C VAL A 70 -4.52 -26.42 -3.84
N ASN A 71 -5.52 -27.30 -3.71
CA ASN A 71 -6.68 -27.34 -4.59
C ASN A 71 -7.67 -26.22 -4.20
N LEU A 72 -7.87 -25.24 -5.08
CA LEU A 72 -8.62 -23.99 -4.78
C LEU A 72 -10.12 -24.23 -4.50
N ALA A 73 -10.65 -25.40 -4.87
CA ALA A 73 -12.07 -25.75 -4.75
C ALA A 73 -12.52 -26.18 -3.34
N SER A 74 -11.62 -26.33 -2.35
CA SER A 74 -11.96 -26.85 -1.02
C SER A 74 -11.96 -25.79 0.10
N MET A 75 -12.14 -24.51 -0.22
CA MET A 75 -12.15 -23.43 0.77
C MET A 75 -13.47 -23.45 1.57
N THR A 76 -13.39 -23.61 2.89
CA THR A 76 -14.55 -23.45 3.77
C THR A 76 -14.76 -21.99 4.15
N ASP A 77 -16.01 -21.54 4.34
CA ASP A 77 -16.38 -20.16 4.76
C ASP A 77 -15.88 -19.73 6.15
N LYS A 78 -15.23 -20.63 6.88
CA LYS A 78 -14.70 -20.33 8.22
C LYS A 78 -13.47 -19.44 8.05
N ARG A 79 -13.29 -18.45 8.91
CA ARG A 79 -12.22 -17.45 8.83
C ARG A 79 -11.28 -17.59 10.05
N THR A 80 -9.98 -17.81 9.84
CA THR A 80 -8.93 -17.82 10.89
C THR A 80 -7.95 -16.68 10.64
N SER A 81 -7.48 -16.00 11.69
CA SER A 81 -6.49 -14.93 11.55
C SER A 81 -5.07 -15.51 11.36
N PHE A 82 -4.37 -15.13 10.29
CA PHE A 82 -2.96 -15.44 10.09
C PHE A 82 -2.16 -14.16 9.81
N TYR A 83 -0.92 -14.18 10.31
CA TYR A 83 -0.02 -13.04 10.36
C TYR A 83 0.76 -12.90 9.04
N LEU A 84 0.69 -11.73 8.42
CA LEU A 84 1.79 -11.26 7.58
C LEU A 84 2.99 -10.98 8.51
N PRO A 85 4.24 -11.34 8.18
CA PRO A 85 5.38 -10.83 8.93
C PRO A 85 5.32 -9.30 8.92
N LEU A 86 5.22 -8.70 10.11
CA LEU A 86 4.90 -7.29 10.37
C LEU A 86 5.87 -6.28 9.72
N ASP A 87 6.95 -6.76 9.11
CA ASP A 87 8.02 -5.96 8.50
C ASP A 87 8.73 -6.80 7.41
N ALA A 88 7.97 -7.25 6.41
CA ALA A 88 8.51 -8.07 5.32
C ALA A 88 9.05 -7.18 4.19
N ILE A 89 10.30 -7.41 3.77
CA ILE A 89 10.83 -6.80 2.54
C ILE A 89 10.68 -7.80 1.41
N LYS A 90 9.96 -7.41 0.35
CA LYS A 90 9.82 -8.22 -0.85
C LYS A 90 10.54 -7.63 -2.05
N GLN A 91 11.46 -8.40 -2.59
CA GLN A 91 12.06 -8.13 -3.89
C GLN A 91 11.15 -8.66 -5.01
N LEU A 92 10.83 -7.80 -5.96
CA LEU A 92 10.00 -8.09 -7.13
C LEU A 92 10.83 -7.88 -8.40
N HIS A 93 10.69 -8.79 -9.36
CA HIS A 93 11.17 -8.60 -10.72
C HIS A 93 9.97 -8.16 -11.57
N ILE A 94 10.03 -6.97 -12.14
CA ILE A 94 8.91 -6.32 -12.83
C ILE A 94 9.37 -5.68 -14.14
N SER A 95 8.41 -5.29 -14.99
CA SER A 95 8.66 -4.55 -16.24
C SER A 95 8.46 -3.04 -16.05
N SER A 96 8.92 -2.27 -17.03
CA SER A 96 8.71 -0.83 -17.13
C SER A 96 7.24 -0.43 -17.29
N THR A 97 6.39 -1.38 -17.67
CA THR A 97 4.94 -1.21 -17.83
C THR A 97 4.15 -1.64 -16.59
N THR A 98 4.80 -2.26 -15.59
CA THR A 98 4.13 -2.67 -14.36
C THR A 98 3.73 -1.44 -13.55
N THR A 99 2.43 -1.29 -13.30
CA THR A 99 1.83 -0.18 -12.57
C THR A 99 1.89 -0.38 -11.06
N VAL A 100 1.69 0.70 -10.31
CA VAL A 100 1.50 0.66 -8.85
C VAL A 100 0.33 -0.26 -8.47
N SER A 101 -0.79 -0.21 -9.20
CA SER A 101 -1.95 -1.07 -8.96
C SER A 101 -1.59 -2.56 -9.02
N GLU A 102 -0.85 -2.97 -10.06
CA GLU A 102 -0.41 -4.36 -10.23
C GLU A 102 0.57 -4.80 -9.14
N VAL A 103 1.48 -3.91 -8.71
CA VAL A 103 2.39 -4.19 -7.58
C VAL A 103 1.59 -4.44 -6.30
N ILE A 104 0.61 -3.60 -5.99
CA ILE A 104 -0.25 -3.77 -4.80
C ILE A 104 -0.99 -5.11 -4.89
N GLN A 105 -1.72 -5.35 -5.98
CA GLN A 105 -2.50 -6.58 -6.15
C GLN A 105 -1.62 -7.84 -6.11
N GLY A 106 -0.46 -7.81 -6.77
CA GLY A 106 0.50 -8.90 -6.79
C GLY A 106 1.05 -9.22 -5.40
N LEU A 107 1.37 -8.20 -4.60
CA LEU A 107 1.82 -8.37 -3.23
C LEU A 107 0.70 -8.93 -2.33
N LEU A 108 -0.50 -8.36 -2.38
CA LEU A 108 -1.63 -8.84 -1.57
C LEU A 108 -1.97 -10.31 -1.89
N LYS A 109 -2.05 -10.67 -3.19
CA LYS A 109 -2.26 -12.05 -3.63
C LYS A 109 -1.16 -12.98 -3.13
N LYS A 110 0.10 -12.56 -3.25
CA LYS A 110 1.27 -13.36 -2.82
C LYS A 110 1.26 -13.67 -1.33
N PHE A 111 0.75 -12.74 -0.55
CA PHE A 111 0.65 -12.86 0.89
C PHE A 111 -0.75 -13.28 1.39
N MET A 112 -1.61 -13.72 0.48
CA MET A 112 -2.97 -14.21 0.76
C MET A 112 -3.84 -13.18 1.53
N VAL A 113 -3.61 -11.89 1.27
CA VAL A 113 -4.43 -10.82 1.82
C VAL A 113 -5.71 -10.70 1.02
N VAL A 114 -6.85 -10.95 1.68
CA VAL A 114 -8.20 -10.95 1.07
C VAL A 114 -8.93 -9.61 1.21
N ASP A 115 -8.33 -8.64 1.89
CA ASP A 115 -8.87 -7.29 2.01
C ASP A 115 -8.96 -6.58 0.64
N ASN A 116 -9.87 -5.61 0.54
CA ASN A 116 -9.99 -4.77 -0.65
C ASN A 116 -8.64 -4.08 -0.95
N PRO A 117 -8.04 -4.27 -2.15
CA PRO A 117 -6.79 -3.62 -2.54
C PRO A 117 -6.77 -2.11 -2.37
N GLN A 118 -7.92 -1.43 -2.47
CA GLN A 118 -8.05 0.01 -2.25
C GLN A 118 -7.77 0.45 -0.81
N LYS A 119 -7.76 -0.47 0.16
CA LYS A 119 -7.31 -0.18 1.53
C LYS A 119 -5.80 0.01 1.63
N PHE A 120 -5.06 -0.32 0.58
CA PHE A 120 -3.61 -0.27 0.56
C PHE A 120 -3.13 0.76 -0.45
N ALA A 121 -1.97 1.35 -0.15
CA ALA A 121 -1.28 2.23 -1.07
C ALA A 121 0.21 1.95 -1.04
N LEU A 122 0.83 2.12 -2.20
CA LEU A 122 2.28 2.12 -2.34
C LEU A 122 2.79 3.55 -2.17
N PHE A 123 3.79 3.72 -1.33
CA PHE A 123 4.45 4.98 -1.09
C PHE A 123 5.87 4.92 -1.60
N LYS A 124 6.37 6.06 -2.08
CA LYS A 124 7.81 6.32 -2.17
C LYS A 124 8.28 7.03 -0.92
N GLU A 125 9.37 6.55 -0.37
CA GLU A 125 10.07 7.14 0.77
C GLU A 125 11.42 7.67 0.28
N MET A 126 11.72 8.93 0.58
CA MET A 126 12.95 9.61 0.14
C MET A 126 13.54 10.36 1.33
N ARG A 127 14.87 10.31 1.50
CA ARG A 127 15.56 11.11 2.52
C ARG A 127 16.02 12.43 1.92
N LYS A 128 15.60 13.54 2.52
CA LYS A 128 16.03 14.89 2.13
C LYS A 128 16.31 15.72 3.38
N ASP A 129 17.50 16.30 3.47
CA ASP A 129 17.91 17.19 4.57
C ASP A 129 17.72 16.60 6.00
N GLY A 130 17.95 15.30 6.14
CA GLY A 130 17.76 14.57 7.41
C GLY A 130 16.32 14.20 7.75
N GLN A 131 15.34 14.62 6.94
CA GLN A 131 13.93 14.24 7.07
C GLN A 131 13.56 13.13 6.09
N VAL A 132 12.67 12.24 6.54
CA VAL A 132 12.11 11.16 5.71
C VAL A 132 10.78 11.66 5.15
N LEU A 133 10.73 11.87 3.83
CA LEU A 133 9.51 12.23 3.10
C LEU A 133 8.84 10.97 2.59
N LEU A 134 7.55 10.83 2.86
CA LEU A 134 6.73 9.71 2.41
C LEU A 134 5.59 10.24 1.54
N GLN A 135 5.52 9.78 0.28
CA GLN A 135 4.52 10.25 -0.69
C GLN A 135 3.75 9.07 -1.29
N LYS A 136 2.40 9.14 -1.28
CA LYS A 136 1.51 8.16 -1.93
C LYS A 136 1.74 8.21 -3.44
N LEU A 137 1.92 7.04 -4.06
CA LEU A 137 2.04 6.92 -5.51
C LEU A 137 0.65 6.75 -6.14
N PRO A 138 0.33 7.47 -7.24
CA PRO A 138 -0.83 7.19 -8.07
C PRO A 138 -0.83 5.75 -8.57
N LEU A 139 -2.01 5.13 -8.67
CA LEU A 139 -2.14 3.74 -9.12
C LEU A 139 -1.66 3.49 -10.55
N THR A 140 -1.63 4.54 -11.37
CA THR A 140 -1.20 4.55 -12.77
C THR A 140 0.29 4.80 -12.98
N GLU A 141 1.04 5.13 -11.92
CA GLU A 141 2.49 5.30 -12.03
C GLU A 141 3.23 3.96 -12.19
N TYR A 142 4.49 4.04 -12.65
CA TYR A 142 5.34 2.88 -12.94
C TYR A 142 6.54 2.82 -11.97
N PRO A 143 6.52 1.96 -10.93
CA PRO A 143 7.56 1.94 -9.90
C PRO A 143 8.97 1.64 -10.42
N LEU A 144 9.10 0.83 -11.48
CA LEU A 144 10.40 0.54 -12.08
C LEU A 144 11.03 1.78 -12.73
N PHE A 145 10.22 2.65 -13.33
CA PHE A 145 10.69 3.90 -13.90
C PHE A 145 11.20 4.84 -12.80
N LEU A 146 10.46 4.98 -11.69
CA LEU A 146 10.93 5.75 -10.52
C LEU A 146 12.25 5.21 -9.97
N ARG A 147 12.42 3.88 -9.93
CA ARG A 147 13.67 3.23 -9.52
C ARG A 147 14.82 3.57 -10.47
N LEU A 148 14.57 3.53 -11.78
CA LEU A 148 15.57 3.87 -12.79
C LEU A 148 16.05 5.32 -12.63
N LEU A 149 15.12 6.25 -12.37
CA LEU A 149 15.44 7.67 -12.16
C LEU A 149 16.23 7.93 -10.88
N ALA A 150 15.86 7.29 -9.77
CA ALA A 150 16.53 7.48 -8.48
C ALA A 150 17.88 6.76 -8.38
N GLY A 151 18.05 5.67 -9.13
CA GLY A 151 19.23 4.80 -9.04
C GLY A 151 19.04 3.62 -8.06
N PRO A 152 20.07 2.76 -7.94
CA PRO A 152 19.97 1.51 -7.18
C PRO A 152 19.97 1.68 -5.67
N ASP A 153 20.30 2.86 -5.17
CA ASP A 153 20.41 3.15 -3.74
C ASP A 153 19.03 3.22 -3.07
N THR A 154 18.84 2.39 -2.04
CA THR A 154 17.59 2.33 -1.28
C THR A 154 17.44 3.46 -0.27
N ASP A 155 18.53 4.15 0.09
CA ASP A 155 18.48 5.32 0.97
C ASP A 155 17.97 6.57 0.24
N VAL A 156 18.20 6.64 -1.08
CA VAL A 156 17.68 7.70 -1.96
C VAL A 156 16.17 7.51 -2.18
N LEU A 157 15.77 6.29 -2.51
CA LEU A 157 14.37 5.95 -2.76
C LEU A 157 14.08 4.57 -2.19
N SER A 158 13.03 4.44 -1.39
CA SER A 158 12.50 3.18 -0.89
C SER A 158 11.01 3.09 -1.24
N PHE A 159 10.48 1.87 -1.44
CA PHE A 159 9.05 1.66 -1.67
C PHE A 159 8.42 1.02 -0.46
N VAL A 160 7.29 1.53 0.00
CA VAL A 160 6.62 1.03 1.20
C VAL A 160 5.15 0.79 0.90
N LEU A 161 4.68 -0.44 1.11
CA LEU A 161 3.27 -0.78 1.07
C LEU A 161 2.68 -0.59 2.47
N LYS A 162 1.66 0.26 2.59
CA LYS A 162 0.93 0.52 3.83
C LYS A 162 -0.57 0.43 3.60
N GLU A 163 -1.30 0.25 4.68
CA GLU A 163 -2.73 0.56 4.69
C GLU A 163 -2.92 2.08 4.62
N ASN A 164 -3.99 2.55 3.99
CA ASN A 164 -4.39 3.96 4.03
C ASN A 164 -4.79 4.29 5.48
N GLU A 165 -3.82 4.78 6.27
CA GLU A 165 -4.02 5.19 7.66
C GLU A 165 -4.70 6.55 7.79
N THR A 166 -4.85 7.31 6.70
CA THR A 166 -5.27 8.72 6.78
C THR A 166 -6.72 8.92 7.23
N GLY A 167 -7.55 7.88 7.26
CA GLY A 167 -8.99 8.07 7.45
C GLY A 167 -9.63 8.91 6.35
N GLU A 168 -8.88 9.21 5.29
CA GLU A 168 -9.37 9.86 4.08
C GLU A 168 -10.14 8.82 3.28
N VAL A 169 -11.45 8.93 3.36
CA VAL A 169 -12.36 8.17 2.52
C VAL A 169 -12.27 8.77 1.11
N GLU A 170 -11.97 7.95 0.11
CA GLU A 170 -12.07 8.33 -1.30
C GLU A 170 -13.56 8.47 -1.65
N TRP A 171 -14.17 9.60 -1.29
CA TRP A 171 -15.61 9.85 -1.39
C TRP A 171 -16.13 9.73 -2.83
N ASP A 172 -15.30 10.02 -3.82
CA ASP A 172 -15.64 9.92 -5.25
C ASP A 172 -15.86 8.48 -5.73
N ALA A 173 -15.47 7.48 -4.93
CA ALA A 173 -15.71 6.06 -5.23
C ALA A 173 -17.13 5.59 -4.88
N PHE A 174 -17.92 6.40 -4.18
CA PHE A 174 -19.27 6.06 -3.74
C PHE A 174 -20.33 6.73 -4.62
N SER A 175 -21.45 6.06 -4.80
CA SER A 175 -22.60 6.63 -5.49
C SER A 175 -23.25 7.75 -4.68
N ILE A 176 -23.96 8.67 -5.35
CA ILE A 176 -24.69 9.77 -4.70
C ILE A 176 -25.61 9.26 -3.56
N PRO A 177 -26.39 8.16 -3.71
CA PRO A 177 -27.21 7.63 -2.62
C PRO A 177 -26.41 7.11 -1.42
N GLU A 178 -25.24 6.51 -1.65
CA GLU A 178 -24.36 6.06 -0.57
C GLU A 178 -23.80 7.25 0.20
N LEU A 179 -23.36 8.30 -0.50
CA LEU A 179 -22.91 9.55 0.12
C LEU A 179 -24.02 10.21 0.96
N GLN A 180 -25.25 10.24 0.47
CA GLN A 180 -26.40 10.73 1.23
C GLN A 180 -26.67 9.92 2.49
N ASN A 181 -26.56 8.59 2.42
CA ASN A 181 -26.68 7.72 3.60
C ASN A 181 -25.58 7.99 4.62
N PHE A 182 -24.33 8.18 4.19
CA PHE A 182 -23.24 8.53 5.10
C PHE A 182 -23.49 9.85 5.81
N LEU A 183 -23.94 10.89 5.09
CA LEU A 183 -24.31 12.17 5.69
C LEU A 183 -25.40 12.00 6.74
N MET A 184 -26.45 11.22 6.45
CA MET A 184 -27.54 10.97 7.38
C MET A 184 -27.07 10.25 8.65
N ILE A 185 -26.18 9.26 8.53
CA ILE A 185 -25.60 8.54 9.68
C ILE A 185 -24.76 9.51 10.53
N LEU A 186 -23.89 10.30 9.90
CA LEU A 186 -23.04 11.26 10.59
C LEU A 186 -23.84 12.33 11.35
N ASP A 187 -24.88 12.88 10.72
CA ASP A 187 -25.81 13.83 11.36
C ASP A 187 -26.47 13.25 12.61
N LYS A 188 -26.83 11.97 12.56
CA LYS A 188 -27.44 11.27 13.70
C LYS A 188 -26.41 11.07 14.82
N GLU A 189 -25.21 10.60 14.49
CA GLU A 189 -24.13 10.41 15.45
C GLU A 189 -23.71 11.72 16.12
N GLU A 190 -23.64 12.81 15.36
CA GLU A 190 -23.33 14.14 15.89
C GLU A 190 -24.38 14.60 16.91
N LYS A 191 -25.66 14.50 16.56
CA LYS A 191 -26.76 14.86 17.48
C LYS A 191 -26.73 14.04 18.76
N GLU A 192 -26.46 12.73 18.66
CA GLU A 192 -26.32 11.86 19.81
C GLU A 192 -25.14 12.26 20.71
N LYS A 193 -23.98 12.62 20.12
CA LYS A 193 -22.82 13.11 20.87
C LYS A 193 -23.09 14.43 21.56
N ILE A 194 -23.72 15.39 20.89
CA ILE A 194 -24.10 16.67 21.50
C ILE A 194 -24.98 16.43 22.73
N GLN A 195 -26.01 15.58 22.60
CA GLN A 195 -26.88 15.23 23.72
C GLN A 195 -26.12 14.55 24.87
N GLN A 196 -25.18 13.66 24.58
CA GLN A 196 -24.36 13.02 25.61
C GLN A 196 -23.50 14.04 26.37
N VAL A 197 -22.88 14.99 25.66
CA VAL A 197 -22.08 16.06 26.27
C VAL A 197 -22.95 16.95 27.15
N GLN A 198 -24.11 17.37 26.65
CA GLN A 198 -25.06 18.18 27.43
C GLN A 198 -25.52 17.45 28.70
N ARG A 199 -25.88 16.15 28.61
CA ARG A 199 -26.26 15.35 29.79
C ARG A 199 -25.13 15.23 30.80
N LYS A 200 -23.88 15.06 30.34
CA LYS A 200 -22.71 15.01 31.22
C LYS A 200 -22.50 16.35 31.93
N TYR A 201 -22.61 17.45 31.20
CA TYR A 201 -22.48 18.80 31.74
C TYR A 201 -23.55 19.09 32.80
N GLU A 202 -24.82 18.81 32.52
CA GLU A 202 -25.91 19.03 33.48
C GLU A 202 -25.75 18.19 34.76
N LYS A 203 -25.38 16.91 34.63
CA LYS A 203 -25.08 16.07 35.80
C LYS A 203 -23.94 16.64 36.64
N PHE A 204 -22.89 17.13 35.99
CA PHE A 204 -21.74 17.72 36.67
C PHE A 204 -22.11 19.02 37.39
N LYS A 205 -22.87 19.90 36.72
CA LYS A 205 -23.40 21.15 37.26
C LYS A 205 -24.27 20.92 38.50
N GLN A 206 -25.19 19.94 38.44
CA GLN A 206 -26.04 19.57 39.58
C GLN A 206 -25.21 19.12 40.79
N ARG A 207 -24.18 18.29 40.58
CA ARG A 207 -23.28 17.87 41.67
C ARG A 207 -22.56 19.05 42.31
N LEU A 208 -22.02 19.97 41.50
CA LEU A 208 -21.38 21.19 42.00
C LEU A 208 -22.32 22.01 42.89
N GLN A 209 -23.58 22.18 42.46
CA GLN A 209 -24.59 22.92 43.23
C GLN A 209 -25.01 22.23 44.53
N GLN A 210 -24.92 20.90 44.62
CA GLN A 210 -25.19 20.15 45.85
C GLN A 210 -24.02 20.13 46.85
N THR A 211 -22.82 20.52 46.40
CA THR A 211 -21.60 20.52 47.22
C THR A 211 -21.21 21.92 47.71
N LEU A 212 -22.00 22.94 47.35
CA LEU A 212 -21.94 24.32 47.83
C LEU A 212 -23.02 24.53 48.90
#